data_AF-A0A833T185-F1
#
_entry.id   AF-A0A833T185-F1
#
_cell.length_a   1.000
_cell.length_b   1.000
_cell.length_c   1.000
_cell.angle_alpha   90.00
_cell.angle_beta   90.00
_cell.angle_gamma   90.00
#
_symmetry.space_group_name_H-M   'P 1'
#
loop_
_entity.id
_entity.type
_entity.pdbx_description
1 polymer ?
#
loop_
_entity_poly.entity_id
_entity_poly.type
_entity_poly.pdbx_seq_one_letter_code
_entity_poly.pdbx_strand_id
1 'polypeptide(L)'
;HIQHFASFQPTDFPLLALVSLHSEIASCPVLSIHLLYWPQKYENKTCFVTPKIFIAIFVIPSDLFFAIPSLLRSAIEFGRKLASTFFFHHVLEENLFEDGNHLYRFLDDDPIVSSQCHNIPRGITDVKPKPILDIASRLRFLFYGILEAYTSEDGKHVDYRSIHGSEEFARYLRIVQELQRVEVQDMPREEKLAFFINLYNMMAIHAILVLGHPAGPLERRKLLGDFKYVVSGSTFSLSAIQNGILRGNQRPPFNLMKPFGAKDKRSKVALPYPEPLIHFALVCGTRSGPALRCYSPGNIDKELMDAARNFLRNGGIIVDMNAKVASASKILKWFNVDFGKNEVEVLKHASNYLEPADSEALLDLLANSQLKVIYQQYDWSLNC
;
A
#
# COMPACT_ATOMS: atom_id res chain seq x y z
N HIS A 1 23.27 -12.19 0.30
CA HIS A 1 23.86 -10.88 0.64
C HIS A 1 24.08 -10.06 -0.61
N ILE A 2 23.28 -9.01 -0.84
CA ILE A 2 23.57 -7.99 -1.83
C ILE A 2 24.54 -6.98 -1.19
N GLN A 3 25.78 -6.93 -1.66
CA GLN A 3 26.71 -5.86 -1.32
C GLN A 3 26.73 -4.86 -2.48
N HIS A 4 26.28 -3.63 -2.24
CA HIS A 4 26.62 -2.50 -3.11
C HIS A 4 28.08 -2.13 -2.85
N PHE A 5 28.97 -2.48 -3.76
CA PHE A 5 30.34 -1.95 -3.71
C PHE A 5 30.35 -0.53 -4.30
N ALA A 6 30.92 0.38 -3.52
CA ALA A 6 31.13 1.77 -3.89
C ALA A 6 32.03 1.91 -5.12
N SER A 7 31.74 2.96 -5.88
CA SER A 7 32.51 3.59 -6.96
C SER A 7 34.01 3.29 -6.98
N PHE A 8 34.48 2.65 -8.05
CA PHE A 8 35.88 2.79 -8.48
C PHE A 8 36.04 4.14 -9.19
N GLN A 9 37.04 4.93 -8.76
CA GLN A 9 37.46 6.17 -9.43
C GLN A 9 38.32 5.87 -10.68
N PRO A 10 38.39 6.80 -11.64
CA PRO A 10 38.34 6.49 -13.06
C PRO A 10 39.73 6.37 -13.69
N THR A 11 40.01 5.23 -14.32
CA THR A 11 40.93 5.18 -15.46
C THR A 11 40.31 4.26 -16.51
N ASP A 12 39.87 4.89 -17.60
CA ASP A 12 39.53 4.31 -18.91
C ASP A 12 38.40 3.28 -19.08
N PHE A 13 37.65 2.92 -18.02
CA PHE A 13 36.42 2.12 -18.15
C PHE A 13 35.21 2.81 -17.50
N PRO A 14 34.05 2.89 -18.18
CA PRO A 14 32.87 3.52 -17.58
C PRO A 14 32.30 2.69 -16.44
N LEU A 15 31.80 3.40 -15.42
CA LEU A 15 31.27 2.88 -14.15
C LEU A 15 30.44 1.59 -14.33
N LEU A 16 31.02 0.48 -13.89
CA LEU A 16 30.37 -0.82 -13.74
C LEU A 16 29.70 -0.89 -12.37
N ALA A 17 28.38 -1.03 -12.32
CA ALA A 17 27.65 -1.35 -11.09
C ALA A 17 27.59 -2.88 -10.93
N LEU A 18 27.87 -3.38 -9.73
CA LEU A 18 27.98 -4.81 -9.42
C LEU A 18 26.93 -5.18 -8.37
N VAL A 19 25.91 -5.94 -8.75
CA VAL A 19 24.95 -6.56 -7.81
C VAL A 19 25.32 -8.04 -7.67
N SER A 20 25.75 -8.45 -6.49
CA SER A 20 26.10 -9.85 -6.21
C SER A 20 24.88 -10.59 -5.66
N LEU A 21 24.35 -11.54 -6.43
CA LEU A 21 23.27 -12.45 -6.01
C LEU A 21 23.87 -13.83 -5.74
N HIS A 22 23.68 -14.34 -4.53
CA HIS A 22 24.06 -15.72 -4.18
C HIS A 22 22.83 -16.61 -4.38
N SER A 23 22.93 -17.61 -5.27
CA SER A 23 21.90 -18.65 -5.40
C SER A 23 22.49 -20.04 -5.32
N GLU A 24 21.89 -20.91 -4.51
CA GLU A 24 22.07 -22.36 -4.61
C GLU A 24 21.25 -22.86 -5.80
N ILE A 25 21.85 -22.84 -7.00
CA ILE A 25 21.35 -23.62 -8.14
C ILE A 25 22.03 -24.97 -8.04
N ALA A 26 21.22 -26.03 -7.91
CA ALA A 26 21.68 -27.40 -7.75
C ALA A 26 22.76 -27.75 -8.78
N SER A 27 23.84 -28.37 -8.29
CA SER A 27 25.00 -28.96 -8.98
C SER A 27 26.27 -28.12 -9.25
N CYS A 28 26.38 -26.86 -8.81
CA CYS A 28 27.69 -26.15 -8.80
C CYS A 28 27.96 -25.48 -7.44
N PRO A 29 29.17 -25.62 -6.84
CA PRO A 29 29.50 -24.94 -5.61
C PRO A 29 29.74 -23.45 -5.89
N VAL A 30 28.95 -22.60 -5.23
CA VAL A 30 29.13 -21.15 -5.06
C VAL A 30 29.44 -20.37 -6.36
N LEU A 31 28.40 -20.10 -7.14
CA LEU A 31 28.43 -19.08 -8.18
C LEU A 31 27.92 -17.76 -7.60
N SER A 32 28.83 -16.84 -7.30
CA SER A 32 28.51 -15.43 -7.11
C SER A 32 28.08 -14.85 -8.45
N ILE A 33 26.79 -14.56 -8.62
CA ILE A 33 26.29 -13.95 -9.84
C ILE A 33 26.47 -12.44 -9.71
N HIS A 34 27.40 -11.88 -10.47
CA HIS A 34 27.56 -10.44 -10.56
C HIS A 34 26.78 -9.93 -11.78
N LEU A 35 25.70 -9.19 -11.52
CA LEU A 35 25.05 -8.38 -12.54
C LEU A 35 25.91 -7.15 -12.76
N LEU A 36 26.67 -7.16 -13.83
CA LEU A 36 27.43 -6.03 -14.33
C LEU A 36 26.58 -5.38 -15.42
N TYR A 37 26.13 -4.15 -15.19
CA TYR A 37 25.33 -3.42 -16.15
C TYR A 37 25.93 -2.06 -16.44
N TRP A 38 25.67 -1.57 -17.66
CA TRP A 38 26.01 -0.21 -18.04
C TRP A 38 24.89 0.74 -17.65
N PRO A 39 25.07 1.62 -16.64
CA PRO A 39 24.04 2.58 -16.28
C PRO A 39 23.81 3.55 -17.44
N GLN A 40 22.56 3.65 -17.88
CA GLN A 40 22.09 4.68 -18.80
C GLN A 40 21.16 5.63 -18.04
N LYS A 41 21.14 6.90 -18.46
CA LYS A 41 20.14 7.86 -18.00
C LYS A 41 19.00 7.93 -19.00
N TYR A 42 17.79 7.62 -18.57
CA TYR A 42 16.56 7.88 -19.31
C TYR A 42 15.66 8.76 -18.42
N GLU A 43 15.25 9.93 -18.93
CA GLU A 43 14.47 10.93 -18.16
C GLU A 43 15.09 11.25 -16.77
N ASN A 44 16.42 11.44 -16.70
CA ASN A 44 17.19 11.65 -15.46
C ASN A 44 17.16 10.48 -14.45
N LYS A 45 16.72 9.29 -14.84
CA LYS A 45 16.69 8.08 -14.00
C LYS A 45 17.68 7.03 -14.47
N THR A 46 18.33 6.32 -13.54
CA THR A 46 19.24 5.21 -13.85
C THR A 46 18.43 4.03 -14.41
N CYS A 47 18.88 3.48 -15.53
CA CYS A 47 18.30 2.33 -16.22
C CYS A 47 19.43 1.46 -16.79
N PHE A 48 19.09 0.23 -17.19
CA PHE A 48 20.00 -0.67 -17.90
C PHE A 48 19.30 -1.34 -19.10
N VAL A 49 20.09 -1.74 -20.10
CA VAL A 49 19.60 -2.37 -21.34
C VAL A 49 19.98 -3.85 -21.37
N THR A 50 19.11 -4.71 -21.89
CA THR A 50 19.27 -6.17 -21.91
C THR A 50 20.57 -6.72 -22.56
N PRO A 51 21.10 -6.19 -23.68
CA PRO A 51 22.32 -6.72 -24.30
C PRO A 51 23.58 -6.33 -23.52
N LYS A 52 23.45 -5.54 -22.43
CA LYS A 52 24.55 -5.07 -21.58
C LYS A 52 24.44 -5.54 -20.14
N ILE A 53 23.59 -6.52 -19.86
CA ILE A 53 23.62 -7.24 -18.58
C ILE A 53 24.64 -8.36 -18.74
N PHE A 54 25.85 -8.12 -18.28
CA PHE A 54 26.77 -9.18 -17.96
C PHE A 54 26.21 -9.89 -16.73
N ILE A 55 25.58 -11.04 -16.93
CA ILE A 55 25.52 -12.04 -15.87
C ILE A 55 26.91 -12.66 -15.86
N ALA A 56 27.84 -12.04 -15.12
CA ALA A 56 29.16 -12.61 -14.91
C ALA A 56 29.00 -13.82 -13.97
N ILE A 57 28.55 -14.94 -14.52
CA ILE A 57 28.93 -16.27 -14.07
C ILE A 57 30.40 -16.37 -14.47
N PHE A 58 31.32 -16.15 -13.53
CA PHE A 58 32.76 -16.20 -13.77
C PHE A 58 33.15 -17.54 -14.43
N VAL A 59 33.23 -17.60 -15.77
CA VAL A 59 34.09 -18.49 -16.57
C VAL A 59 34.37 -17.94 -18.00
N ILE A 60 33.56 -17.02 -18.57
CA ILE A 60 33.63 -16.73 -20.02
C ILE A 60 33.72 -15.22 -20.34
N PRO A 61 34.68 -14.76 -21.18
CA PRO A 61 34.75 -13.37 -21.63
C PRO A 61 33.49 -12.93 -22.41
N SER A 62 33.12 -11.65 -22.27
CA SER A 62 31.90 -11.01 -22.80
C SER A 62 31.51 -11.46 -24.19
N ASP A 63 32.48 -11.49 -25.09
CA ASP A 63 32.26 -11.67 -26.52
C ASP A 63 31.99 -13.13 -26.88
N LEU A 64 32.45 -14.06 -26.02
CA LEU A 64 32.23 -15.49 -26.18
C LEU A 64 30.90 -15.94 -25.53
N PHE A 65 30.39 -15.18 -24.56
CA PHE A 65 29.10 -15.44 -23.90
C PHE A 65 27.91 -15.27 -24.87
N PHE A 66 27.90 -14.18 -25.65
CA PHE A 66 26.87 -13.92 -26.65
C PHE A 66 26.98 -14.81 -27.90
N ALA A 67 28.14 -15.41 -28.14
CA ALA A 67 28.38 -16.32 -29.26
C ALA A 67 27.83 -17.75 -29.02
N ILE A 68 27.39 -18.08 -27.79
CA ILE A 68 26.86 -19.39 -27.43
C ILE A 68 25.35 -19.27 -27.14
N PRO A 69 24.48 -19.69 -28.07
CA PRO A 69 23.02 -19.52 -27.95
C PRO A 69 22.41 -20.14 -26.69
N SER A 70 23.00 -21.22 -26.15
CA SER A 70 22.52 -21.86 -24.92
C SER A 70 22.75 -21.01 -23.67
N LEU A 71 23.89 -20.32 -23.58
CA LEU A 71 24.23 -19.42 -22.47
C LEU A 71 23.34 -18.16 -22.48
N LEU A 72 23.09 -17.59 -23.65
CA LEU A 72 22.16 -16.48 -23.82
C LEU A 72 20.74 -16.85 -23.38
N ARG A 73 20.24 -18.04 -23.78
CA ARG A 73 18.93 -18.53 -23.33
C ARG A 73 18.85 -18.66 -21.81
N SER A 74 19.85 -19.27 -21.18
CA SER A 74 19.91 -19.41 -19.72
C SER A 74 19.97 -18.07 -18.99
N ALA A 75 20.68 -17.07 -19.55
CA ALA A 75 20.70 -15.72 -19.00
C ALA A 75 19.34 -15.03 -19.04
N ILE A 76 18.63 -15.16 -20.17
CA ILE A 76 17.27 -14.62 -20.32
C ILE A 76 16.32 -15.28 -19.33
N GLU A 77 16.39 -16.60 -19.17
CA GLU A 77 15.58 -17.33 -18.19
C GLU A 77 15.87 -16.90 -16.76
N PHE A 78 17.15 -16.69 -16.41
CA PHE A 78 17.53 -16.18 -15.09
C PHE A 78 17.04 -14.74 -14.86
N GLY A 79 17.21 -13.85 -15.84
CA GLY A 79 16.70 -12.48 -15.77
C GLY A 79 15.17 -12.45 -15.64
N ARG A 80 14.45 -13.32 -16.35
CA ARG A 80 13.00 -13.50 -16.18
C ARG A 80 12.64 -13.93 -14.77
N LYS A 81 13.40 -14.83 -14.16
CA LYS A 81 13.20 -15.27 -12.76
C LYS A 81 13.45 -14.14 -11.75
N LEU A 82 14.44 -13.28 -11.99
CA LEU A 82 14.69 -12.11 -11.14
C LEU A 82 13.58 -11.05 -11.28
N ALA A 83 13.13 -10.79 -12.51
CA ALA A 83 12.01 -9.88 -12.77
C ALA A 83 10.70 -10.42 -12.16
N SER A 84 10.43 -11.73 -12.28
CA SER A 84 9.25 -12.36 -11.67
C SER A 84 9.31 -12.44 -10.14
N THR A 85 10.46 -12.12 -9.52
CA THR A 85 10.60 -12.03 -8.06
C THR A 85 10.86 -10.60 -7.59
N PHE A 86 10.50 -9.62 -8.44
CA PHE A 86 10.50 -8.19 -8.17
C PHE A 86 11.86 -7.59 -7.80
N PHE A 87 12.97 -8.07 -8.39
CA PHE A 87 14.26 -7.38 -8.24
C PHE A 87 14.38 -6.14 -9.12
N PHE A 88 13.84 -6.21 -10.34
CA PHE A 88 13.82 -5.11 -11.28
C PHE A 88 12.59 -5.23 -12.16
N HIS A 89 12.23 -4.13 -12.83
CA HIS A 89 11.10 -4.09 -13.73
C HIS A 89 11.49 -3.39 -15.04
N HIS A 90 10.74 -3.68 -16.10
CA HIS A 90 10.82 -2.92 -17.34
C HIS A 90 10.36 -1.48 -17.08
N VAL A 91 11.07 -0.49 -17.60
CA VAL A 91 10.80 0.94 -17.37
C VAL A 91 9.40 1.33 -17.86
N LEU A 92 8.94 0.74 -18.96
CA LEU A 92 7.57 0.93 -19.48
C LEU A 92 6.59 -0.14 -18.98
N GLU A 93 7.06 -1.09 -18.16
CA GLU A 93 6.28 -2.21 -17.63
C GLU A 93 5.67 -3.18 -18.68
N GLU A 94 6.02 -3.07 -19.96
CA GLU A 94 5.43 -3.85 -21.05
C GLU A 94 5.89 -5.32 -21.08
N ASN A 95 7.13 -5.60 -20.69
CA ASN A 95 7.74 -6.93 -20.80
C ASN A 95 8.29 -7.42 -19.46
N LEU A 96 8.36 -8.75 -19.28
CA LEU A 96 8.88 -9.35 -18.05
C LEU A 96 10.42 -9.30 -18.03
N PHE A 97 11.07 -9.87 -19.05
CA PHE A 97 12.48 -9.69 -19.38
C PHE A 97 12.78 -10.34 -20.74
N GLU A 98 13.29 -9.58 -21.71
CA GLU A 98 13.49 -10.03 -23.09
C GLU A 98 14.76 -9.44 -23.71
N ASP A 99 15.44 -10.25 -24.52
CA ASP A 99 16.59 -9.81 -25.30
C ASP A 99 16.19 -8.74 -26.32
N GLY A 100 16.99 -7.68 -26.45
CA GLY A 100 16.67 -6.50 -27.24
C GLY A 100 17.02 -5.19 -26.55
N ASN A 101 16.67 -4.03 -27.14
CA ASN A 101 16.97 -2.71 -26.55
C ASN A 101 15.90 -2.25 -25.56
N HIS A 102 15.54 -3.12 -24.62
CA HIS A 102 14.56 -2.84 -23.58
C HIS A 102 15.24 -2.23 -22.35
N LEU A 103 14.59 -1.23 -21.75
CA LEU A 103 15.09 -0.57 -20.54
C LEU A 103 14.47 -1.20 -19.29
N TYR A 104 15.32 -1.53 -18.34
CA TYR A 104 14.94 -2.06 -17.03
C TYR A 104 15.53 -1.19 -15.91
N ARG A 105 14.92 -1.26 -14.72
CA ARG A 105 15.34 -0.50 -13.54
C ARG A 105 15.18 -1.35 -12.28
N PHE A 106 16.18 -1.33 -11.40
CA PHE A 106 16.06 -1.89 -10.04
C PHE A 106 15.11 -1.03 -9.21
N LEU A 107 14.32 -1.63 -8.34
CA LEU A 107 13.31 -0.89 -7.57
C LEU A 107 13.92 0.25 -6.74
N ASP A 108 15.08 0.04 -6.13
CA ASP A 108 15.78 1.02 -5.30
C ASP A 108 16.48 2.14 -6.09
N ASP A 109 16.69 1.96 -7.40
CA ASP A 109 17.16 3.01 -8.31
C ASP A 109 16.03 3.96 -8.76
N ASP A 110 14.76 3.64 -8.48
CA ASP A 110 13.66 4.56 -8.80
C ASP A 110 13.65 5.75 -7.81
N PRO A 111 13.70 7.01 -8.31
CA PRO A 111 13.68 8.18 -7.43
C PRO A 111 12.46 8.26 -6.52
N ILE A 112 11.31 7.73 -6.94
CA ILE A 112 10.11 7.69 -6.10
C ILE A 112 10.33 6.72 -4.95
N VAL A 113 10.91 5.56 -5.23
CA VAL A 113 11.18 4.55 -4.20
C VAL A 113 12.20 5.08 -3.19
N SER A 114 13.28 5.71 -3.66
CA SER A 114 14.31 6.24 -2.75
C SER A 114 13.88 7.47 -1.95
N SER A 115 12.97 8.31 -2.48
CA SER A 115 12.54 9.54 -1.80
C SER A 115 11.23 9.44 -1.02
N GLN A 116 10.36 8.49 -1.37
CA GLN A 116 8.98 8.42 -0.84
C GLN A 116 8.59 7.06 -0.25
N CYS A 117 9.38 5.99 -0.46
CA CYS A 117 9.05 4.68 0.11
C CYS A 117 9.74 4.44 1.46
N HIS A 118 8.93 4.18 2.49
CA HIS A 118 9.41 4.07 3.88
C HIS A 118 9.63 2.62 4.36
N ASN A 119 9.53 1.63 3.47
CA ASN A 119 9.79 0.21 3.77
C ASN A 119 10.95 -0.38 2.95
N ILE A 120 11.83 0.46 2.40
CA ILE A 120 13.05 0.05 1.68
C ILE A 120 14.30 0.84 2.13
N PRO A 121 14.52 1.04 3.44
CA PRO A 121 15.58 1.94 3.93
C PRO A 121 17.01 1.47 3.60
N ARG A 122 17.18 0.20 3.17
CA ARG A 122 18.49 -0.44 2.89
C ARG A 122 18.55 -1.07 1.49
N GLY A 123 17.68 -0.65 0.57
CA GLY A 123 17.54 -1.27 -0.75
C GLY A 123 16.72 -2.56 -0.72
N ILE A 124 16.71 -3.27 -1.85
CA ILE A 124 15.88 -4.46 -2.06
C ILE A 124 16.31 -5.61 -1.15
N THR A 125 15.36 -6.24 -0.45
CA THR A 125 15.64 -7.43 0.37
C THR A 125 16.04 -8.64 -0.47
N ASP A 126 17.13 -9.30 -0.07
CA ASP A 126 17.60 -10.54 -0.67
C ASP A 126 17.00 -11.80 -0.03
N VAL A 127 16.22 -11.62 1.04
CA VAL A 127 15.50 -12.71 1.72
C VAL A 127 14.49 -13.33 0.75
N LYS A 128 14.44 -14.67 0.73
CA LYS A 128 13.47 -15.41 -0.07
C LYS A 128 12.05 -14.97 0.31
N PRO A 129 11.20 -14.56 -0.65
CA PRO A 129 9.86 -14.09 -0.35
C PRO A 129 9.03 -15.21 0.27
N LYS A 130 8.35 -14.89 1.36
CA LYS A 130 7.38 -15.77 2.02
C LYS A 130 5.99 -15.56 1.43
N PRO A 131 5.08 -16.53 1.58
CA PRO A 131 3.67 -16.33 1.26
C PRO A 131 3.12 -15.06 1.93
N ILE A 132 2.32 -14.28 1.19
CA ILE A 132 1.74 -13.04 1.71
C ILE A 132 0.89 -13.29 2.96
N LEU A 133 0.19 -14.42 3.05
CA LEU A 133 -0.66 -14.77 4.19
C LEU A 133 0.13 -14.91 5.50
N ASP A 134 1.36 -15.43 5.44
CA ASP A 134 2.25 -15.53 6.60
C ASP A 134 2.68 -14.14 7.10
N ILE A 135 3.00 -13.25 6.15
CA ILE A 135 3.40 -11.88 6.46
C ILE A 135 2.20 -11.08 6.98
N ALA A 136 1.03 -11.21 6.36
CA ALA A 136 -0.21 -10.59 6.79
C ALA A 136 -0.60 -11.01 8.21
N SER A 137 -0.48 -12.30 8.54
CA SER A 137 -0.74 -12.82 9.88
C SER A 137 0.21 -12.23 10.92
N ARG A 138 1.52 -12.16 10.63
CA ARG A 138 2.51 -11.54 11.53
C ARG A 138 2.29 -10.05 11.71
N LEU A 139 2.00 -9.31 10.64
CA LEU A 139 1.68 -7.88 10.71
C LEU A 139 0.41 -7.65 11.54
N ARG A 140 -0.62 -8.47 11.36
CA ARG A 140 -1.87 -8.41 12.12
C ARG A 140 -1.64 -8.66 13.60
N PHE A 141 -0.84 -9.66 13.97
CA PHE A 141 -0.50 -9.96 15.35
C PHE A 141 0.26 -8.81 16.02
N LEU A 142 1.25 -8.23 15.34
CA LEU A 142 1.95 -7.04 15.85
C LEU A 142 1.01 -5.83 15.97
N PHE A 143 0.15 -5.60 14.98
CA PHE A 143 -0.81 -4.50 15.03
C PHE A 143 -1.76 -4.66 16.21
N TYR A 144 -2.26 -5.88 16.46
CA TYR A 144 -3.09 -6.18 17.63
C TYR A 144 -2.37 -5.83 18.95
N GLY A 145 -1.11 -6.23 19.11
CA GLY A 145 -0.31 -5.86 20.28
C GLY A 145 -0.11 -4.35 20.45
N ILE A 146 0.07 -3.62 19.34
CA ILE A 146 0.15 -2.15 19.35
C ILE A 146 -1.17 -1.53 19.78
N LEU A 147 -2.32 -2.08 19.34
CA LEU A 147 -3.62 -1.58 19.74
C LEU A 147 -3.86 -1.76 21.24
N GLU A 148 -3.63 -2.96 21.76
CA GLU A 148 -3.84 -3.24 23.20
C GLU A 148 -2.93 -2.39 24.09
N ALA A 149 -1.69 -2.12 23.66
CA ALA A 149 -0.72 -1.41 24.49
C ALA A 149 -0.84 0.13 24.41
N TYR A 150 -1.26 0.68 23.27
CA TYR A 150 -1.12 2.11 22.97
C TYR A 150 -2.40 2.80 22.49
N THR A 151 -3.55 2.13 22.57
CA THR A 151 -4.83 2.71 22.18
C THR A 151 -5.82 2.64 23.35
N SER A 152 -6.70 3.63 23.49
CA SER A 152 -7.82 3.57 24.42
C SER A 152 -8.77 2.40 24.13
N GLU A 153 -9.53 1.95 25.13
CA GLU A 153 -10.50 0.85 24.99
C GLU A 153 -11.52 1.08 23.86
N ASP A 154 -11.90 2.32 23.59
CA ASP A 154 -12.83 2.69 22.52
C ASP A 154 -12.16 2.84 21.14
N GLY A 155 -10.83 2.70 21.06
CA GLY A 155 -10.06 2.83 19.83
C GLY A 155 -9.88 4.27 19.34
N LYS A 156 -10.35 5.29 20.08
CA LYS A 156 -10.37 6.68 19.60
C LYS A 156 -9.13 7.49 19.94
N HIS A 157 -8.37 7.11 20.95
CA HIS A 157 -7.15 7.80 21.38
C HIS A 157 -5.93 6.88 21.20
N VAL A 158 -4.89 7.39 20.54
CA VAL A 158 -3.68 6.64 20.18
C VAL A 158 -2.46 7.36 20.75
N ASP A 159 -1.67 6.66 21.58
CA ASP A 159 -0.41 7.18 22.12
C ASP A 159 0.73 6.99 21.10
N TYR A 160 0.75 7.89 20.10
CA TYR A 160 1.78 7.93 19.06
C TYR A 160 3.21 8.01 19.65
N ARG A 161 3.39 8.71 20.77
CA ARG A 161 4.71 8.93 21.37
C ARG A 161 5.29 7.62 21.88
N SER A 162 4.49 6.83 22.57
CA SER A 162 4.90 5.52 23.08
C SER A 162 5.09 4.50 21.96
N ILE A 163 4.26 4.54 20.91
CA ILE A 163 4.43 3.65 19.73
C ILE A 163 5.78 3.88 19.06
N HIS A 164 6.23 5.13 18.89
CA HIS A 164 7.49 5.42 18.21
C HIS A 164 8.71 4.75 18.86
N GLY A 165 8.71 4.62 20.19
CA GLY A 165 9.79 4.02 20.96
C GLY A 165 9.65 2.52 21.22
N SER A 166 8.60 1.87 20.72
CA SER A 166 8.27 0.50 21.09
C SER A 166 9.00 -0.55 20.24
N GLU A 167 9.27 -1.72 20.85
CA GLU A 167 9.86 -2.85 20.13
C GLU A 167 8.87 -3.46 19.13
N GLU A 168 7.57 -3.38 19.41
CA GLU A 168 6.48 -3.79 18.52
C GLU A 168 6.53 -2.99 17.21
N PHE A 169 6.69 -1.66 17.30
CA PHE A 169 6.80 -0.82 16.11
C PHE A 169 8.12 -1.07 15.36
N ALA A 170 9.23 -1.25 16.08
CA ALA A 170 10.51 -1.62 15.47
C ALA A 170 10.45 -2.98 14.74
N ARG A 171 9.68 -3.95 15.27
CA ARG A 171 9.38 -5.23 14.59
C ARG A 171 8.51 -5.01 13.37
N TYR A 172 7.46 -4.20 13.46
CA TYR A 172 6.61 -3.85 12.32
C TYR A 172 7.44 -3.29 11.16
N LEU A 173 8.35 -2.33 11.42
CA LEU A 173 9.25 -1.75 10.41
C LEU A 173 10.17 -2.77 9.74
N ARG A 174 10.54 -3.85 10.42
CA ARG A 174 11.31 -4.96 9.82
C ARG A 174 10.44 -5.83 8.92
N ILE A 175 9.21 -6.13 9.34
CA ILE A 175 8.31 -7.00 8.55
C ILE A 175 7.83 -6.31 7.28
N VAL A 176 7.53 -5.01 7.30
CA VAL A 176 7.05 -4.30 6.09
C VAL A 176 8.10 -4.26 4.98
N GLN A 177 9.39 -4.48 5.27
CA GLN A 177 10.42 -4.64 4.25
C GLN A 177 10.26 -5.94 3.44
N GLU A 178 9.68 -6.99 4.03
CA GLU A 178 9.40 -8.25 3.33
C GLU A 178 8.36 -8.04 2.21
N LEU A 179 7.48 -7.02 2.31
CA LEU A 179 6.42 -6.73 1.34
C LEU A 179 6.93 -6.35 -0.05
N GLN A 180 8.19 -5.94 -0.19
CA GLN A 180 8.76 -5.52 -1.46
C GLN A 180 8.64 -6.59 -2.56
N ARG A 181 8.71 -7.87 -2.18
CA ARG A 181 8.86 -9.01 -3.12
C ARG A 181 7.79 -10.10 -2.98
N VAL A 182 6.66 -9.78 -2.35
CA VAL A 182 5.53 -10.71 -2.17
C VAL A 182 4.56 -10.65 -3.34
N GLU A 183 3.82 -11.72 -3.57
CA GLU A 183 2.70 -11.75 -4.51
C GLU A 183 1.39 -11.39 -3.79
N VAL A 184 0.66 -10.38 -4.28
CA VAL A 184 -0.59 -9.90 -3.65
C VAL A 184 -1.81 -9.97 -4.57
N GLN A 185 -1.62 -10.28 -5.85
CA GLN A 185 -2.68 -10.23 -6.86
C GLN A 185 -3.82 -11.22 -6.52
N ASP A 186 -3.44 -12.46 -6.24
CA ASP A 186 -4.36 -13.60 -6.12
C ASP A 186 -4.87 -13.83 -4.69
N MET A 187 -4.79 -12.80 -3.82
CA MET A 187 -5.38 -12.87 -2.49
C MET A 187 -6.91 -12.95 -2.56
N PRO A 188 -7.55 -13.87 -1.79
CA PRO A 188 -9.00 -13.86 -1.59
C PRO A 188 -9.51 -12.51 -1.08
N ARG A 189 -10.79 -12.21 -1.31
CA ARG A 189 -11.41 -10.92 -0.92
C ARG A 189 -11.17 -10.62 0.56
N GLU A 190 -11.40 -11.60 1.43
CA GLU A 190 -11.37 -11.46 2.87
C GLU A 190 -9.96 -11.18 3.39
N GLU A 191 -8.98 -11.92 2.87
CA GLU A 191 -7.54 -11.70 3.12
C GLU A 191 -7.10 -10.33 2.63
N LYS A 192 -7.52 -9.95 1.42
CA LYS A 192 -7.18 -8.67 0.81
C LYS A 192 -7.74 -7.49 1.60
N LEU A 193 -9.00 -7.55 2.02
CA LEU A 193 -9.61 -6.52 2.87
C LEU A 193 -8.87 -6.39 4.19
N ALA A 194 -8.74 -7.49 4.96
CA ALA A 194 -8.09 -7.47 6.25
C ALA A 194 -6.64 -6.97 6.16
N PHE A 195 -5.87 -7.47 5.18
CA PHE A 195 -4.50 -7.06 4.95
C PHE A 195 -4.38 -5.57 4.63
N PHE A 196 -5.10 -5.06 3.63
CA PHE A 196 -4.93 -3.68 3.19
C PHE A 196 -5.52 -2.66 4.16
N ILE A 197 -6.57 -2.99 4.92
CA ILE A 197 -7.09 -2.12 5.98
C ILE A 197 -6.07 -2.01 7.12
N ASN A 198 -5.54 -3.14 7.60
CA ASN A 198 -4.53 -3.14 8.66
C ASN A 198 -3.24 -2.46 8.21
N LEU A 199 -2.79 -2.73 6.98
CA LEU A 199 -1.63 -2.08 6.39
C LEU A 199 -1.83 -0.57 6.27
N TYR A 200 -2.99 -0.11 5.78
CA TYR A 200 -3.31 1.31 5.70
C TYR A 200 -3.25 1.97 7.07
N ASN A 201 -3.90 1.39 8.08
CA ASN A 201 -3.96 1.96 9.43
C ASN A 201 -2.56 2.06 10.05
N MET A 202 -1.74 1.02 9.92
CA MET A 202 -0.35 1.04 10.38
C MET A 202 0.56 1.95 9.55
N MET A 203 0.32 2.09 8.24
CA MET A 203 0.99 3.07 7.39
C MET A 203 0.63 4.50 7.81
N ALA A 204 -0.62 4.77 8.18
CA ALA A 204 -1.07 6.08 8.63
C ALA A 204 -0.39 6.45 9.96
N ILE A 205 -0.30 5.50 10.90
CA ILE A 205 0.49 5.68 12.13
C ILE A 205 1.95 5.98 11.78
N HIS A 206 2.58 5.16 10.95
CA HIS A 206 3.98 5.38 10.56
C HIS A 206 4.19 6.75 9.88
N ALA A 207 3.27 7.17 9.02
CA ALA A 207 3.32 8.48 8.36
C ALA A 207 3.25 9.63 9.38
N ILE A 208 2.34 9.56 10.36
CA ILE A 208 2.23 10.57 11.43
C ILE A 208 3.50 10.61 12.28
N LEU A 209 4.11 9.45 12.57
CA LEU A 209 5.32 9.37 13.37
C LEU A 209 6.55 9.98 12.67
N VAL A 210 6.65 9.81 11.34
CA VAL A 210 7.82 10.28 10.57
C VAL A 210 7.65 11.69 10.02
N LEU A 211 6.45 12.04 9.57
CA LEU A 211 6.16 13.30 8.88
C LEU A 211 5.39 14.31 9.75
N GLY A 212 4.86 13.87 10.90
CA GLY A 212 3.98 14.66 11.75
C GLY A 212 2.52 14.64 11.31
N HIS A 213 1.64 15.14 12.17
CA HIS A 213 0.21 15.29 11.88
C HIS A 213 -0.03 16.49 10.95
N PRO A 214 -0.76 16.33 9.83
CA PRO A 214 -0.96 17.42 8.87
C PRO A 214 -1.87 18.50 9.45
N ALA A 215 -1.40 19.75 9.45
CA ALA A 215 -2.13 20.89 9.99
C ALA A 215 -3.32 21.28 9.11
N GLY A 216 -3.24 21.03 7.79
CA GLY A 216 -4.24 21.48 6.82
C GLY A 216 -4.58 20.47 5.72
N PRO A 217 -5.62 20.78 4.90
CA PRO A 217 -6.06 19.90 3.81
C PRO A 217 -4.99 19.60 2.76
N LEU A 218 -4.12 20.57 2.44
CA LEU A 218 -3.05 20.40 1.46
C LEU A 218 -1.96 19.45 1.96
N GLU A 219 -1.48 19.65 3.18
CA GLU A 219 -0.50 18.77 3.82
C GLU A 219 -1.06 17.35 3.97
N ARG A 220 -2.34 17.21 4.29
CA ARG A 220 -3.00 15.90 4.36
C ARG A 220 -3.04 15.22 3.00
N ARG A 221 -3.39 15.93 1.94
CA ARG A 221 -3.35 15.40 0.57
C ARG A 221 -1.93 14.93 0.22
N LYS A 222 -0.92 15.72 0.60
CA LYS A 222 0.49 15.38 0.40
C LYS A 222 0.87 14.12 1.18
N LEU A 223 0.56 14.04 2.48
CA LEU A 223 0.84 12.87 3.30
C LEU A 223 0.18 11.60 2.74
N LEU A 224 -1.09 11.68 2.36
CA LEU A 224 -1.82 10.53 1.80
C LEU A 224 -1.33 10.11 0.40
N GLY A 225 -0.72 11.03 -0.36
CA GLY A 225 -0.23 10.79 -1.72
C GLY A 225 1.24 10.38 -1.79
N ASP A 226 2.07 10.98 -0.95
CA ASP A 226 3.54 10.89 -1.01
C ASP A 226 4.08 9.83 -0.05
N PHE A 227 3.43 9.55 1.09
CA PHE A 227 3.87 8.47 1.97
C PHE A 227 3.54 7.12 1.34
N LYS A 228 4.56 6.36 0.94
CA LYS A 228 4.42 5.12 0.17
C LYS A 228 5.14 3.95 0.81
N TYR A 229 4.67 2.76 0.48
CA TYR A 229 5.41 1.51 0.60
C TYR A 229 5.56 0.84 -0.75
N VAL A 230 6.62 0.06 -0.93
CA VAL A 230 6.75 -0.91 -2.01
C VAL A 230 6.07 -2.21 -1.59
N VAL A 231 5.06 -2.63 -2.34
CA VAL A 231 4.36 -3.90 -2.15
C VAL A 231 4.33 -4.61 -3.51
N SER A 232 4.83 -5.85 -3.59
CA SER A 232 4.83 -6.62 -4.86
C SER A 232 5.50 -5.86 -6.02
N GLY A 233 6.68 -5.29 -5.74
CA GLY A 233 7.45 -4.49 -6.68
C GLY A 233 6.80 -3.17 -7.13
N SER A 234 5.67 -2.78 -6.57
CA SER A 234 4.94 -1.56 -6.96
C SER A 234 4.79 -0.60 -5.79
N THR A 235 4.77 0.70 -6.06
CA THR A 235 4.58 1.72 -5.01
C THR A 235 3.09 1.94 -4.71
N PHE A 236 2.73 1.90 -3.43
CA PHE A 236 1.39 2.16 -2.93
C PHE A 236 1.43 3.23 -1.86
N SER A 237 0.72 4.33 -2.10
CA SER A 237 0.43 5.34 -1.07
C SER A 237 -0.83 4.98 -0.29
N LEU A 238 -1.06 5.67 0.83
CA LEU A 238 -2.33 5.57 1.58
C LEU A 238 -3.54 5.80 0.65
N SER A 239 -3.49 6.85 -0.18
CA SER A 239 -4.54 7.13 -1.17
C SER A 239 -4.69 6.03 -2.23
N ALA A 240 -3.58 5.40 -2.65
CA ALA A 240 -3.62 4.29 -3.59
C ALA A 240 -4.25 3.04 -2.98
N ILE A 241 -3.99 2.74 -1.70
CA ILE A 241 -4.62 1.63 -0.99
C ILE A 241 -6.12 1.90 -0.81
N GLN A 242 -6.49 3.06 -0.27
CA GLN A 242 -7.89 3.41 -0.04
C GLN A 242 -8.68 3.46 -1.36
N ASN A 243 -8.27 4.30 -2.30
CA ASN A 243 -9.07 4.58 -3.49
C ASN A 243 -8.81 3.58 -4.63
N GLY A 244 -7.56 3.14 -4.75
CA GLY A 244 -7.13 2.23 -5.81
C GLY A 244 -7.52 0.78 -5.52
N ILE A 245 -7.28 0.31 -4.29
CA ILE A 245 -7.50 -1.10 -3.93
C ILE A 245 -8.88 -1.30 -3.29
N LEU A 246 -9.11 -0.70 -2.12
CA LEU A 246 -10.27 -0.98 -1.27
C LEU A 246 -11.58 -0.40 -1.82
N ARG A 247 -11.51 0.72 -2.55
CA ARG A 247 -12.66 1.28 -3.27
C ARG A 247 -12.74 0.79 -4.72
N GLY A 248 -12.02 -0.27 -5.13
CA GLY A 248 -12.13 -0.80 -6.50
C GLY A 248 -11.74 0.21 -7.59
N ASN A 249 -10.63 0.92 -7.39
CA ASN A 249 -10.11 1.94 -8.31
C ASN A 249 -11.11 3.09 -8.60
N GLN A 250 -11.87 3.49 -7.60
CA GLN A 250 -12.77 4.64 -7.66
C GLN A 250 -12.01 5.96 -7.59
N ARG A 251 -12.62 7.00 -8.16
CA ARG A 251 -12.04 8.34 -8.11
C ARG A 251 -12.04 8.85 -6.66
N PRO A 252 -10.91 9.39 -6.16
CA PRO A 252 -10.90 10.08 -4.89
C PRO A 252 -11.86 11.29 -4.93
N PRO A 253 -12.42 11.70 -3.78
CA PRO A 253 -13.22 12.90 -3.71
C PRO A 253 -12.45 14.11 -4.25
N PHE A 254 -13.11 14.93 -5.08
CA PHE A 254 -12.52 16.13 -5.71
C PHE A 254 -11.38 15.87 -6.71
N ASN A 255 -11.16 14.61 -7.13
CA ASN A 255 -10.19 14.26 -8.16
C ASN A 255 -10.88 13.84 -9.47
N LEU A 256 -10.29 14.20 -10.61
CA LEU A 256 -10.82 13.87 -11.93
C LEU A 256 -10.41 12.48 -12.43
N MET A 257 -9.27 11.98 -11.96
CA MET A 257 -8.66 10.74 -12.46
C MET A 257 -8.79 9.59 -11.45
N LYS A 258 -8.84 8.36 -11.98
CA LYS A 258 -8.72 7.14 -11.18
C LYS A 258 -7.29 7.00 -10.65
N PRO A 259 -7.08 6.38 -9.48
CA PRO A 259 -5.74 6.13 -8.94
C PRO A 259 -4.86 5.31 -9.89
N PHE A 260 -5.44 4.28 -10.53
CA PHE A 260 -4.73 3.38 -11.46
C PHE A 260 -5.29 3.53 -12.87
N GLY A 261 -4.40 3.77 -13.83
CA GLY A 261 -4.73 3.84 -15.27
C GLY A 261 -4.99 2.46 -15.87
N ALA A 262 -5.42 2.41 -17.13
CA ALA A 262 -5.78 1.15 -17.81
C ALA A 262 -4.60 0.17 -17.97
N LYS A 263 -3.36 0.68 -18.05
CA LYS A 263 -2.13 -0.13 -18.15
C LYS A 263 -1.43 -0.36 -16.80
N ASP A 264 -1.95 0.23 -15.72
CA ASP A 264 -1.31 0.16 -14.41
C ASP A 264 -1.54 -1.22 -13.77
N LYS A 265 -0.48 -2.00 -13.59
CA LYS A 265 -0.57 -3.38 -13.06
C LYS A 265 -1.19 -3.43 -11.66
N ARG A 266 -1.10 -2.35 -10.88
CA ARG A 266 -1.70 -2.25 -9.54
C ARG A 266 -3.22 -2.37 -9.59
N SER A 267 -3.87 -2.08 -10.72
CA SER A 267 -5.31 -2.28 -10.90
C SER A 267 -5.74 -3.74 -10.74
N LYS A 268 -4.84 -4.71 -10.99
CA LYS A 268 -5.13 -6.14 -10.81
C LYS A 268 -5.26 -6.54 -9.35
N VAL A 269 -4.71 -5.74 -8.44
CA VAL A 269 -4.83 -5.96 -6.99
C VAL A 269 -6.15 -5.43 -6.46
N ALA A 270 -6.80 -4.50 -7.17
CA ALA A 270 -8.02 -3.84 -6.72
C ALA A 270 -9.17 -4.83 -6.43
N LEU A 271 -10.04 -4.45 -5.50
CA LEU A 271 -11.28 -5.18 -5.31
C LEU A 271 -12.18 -5.06 -6.56
N PRO A 272 -12.94 -6.11 -6.89
CA PRO A 272 -13.85 -6.07 -8.03
C PRO A 272 -14.98 -5.05 -7.86
N TYR A 273 -15.37 -4.78 -6.60
CA TYR A 273 -16.37 -3.79 -6.22
C TYR A 273 -15.88 -2.96 -5.03
N PRO A 274 -16.28 -1.68 -4.92
CA PRO A 274 -15.98 -0.88 -3.74
C PRO A 274 -16.60 -1.51 -2.49
N GLU A 275 -15.87 -1.52 -1.38
CA GLU A 275 -16.37 -1.92 -0.06
C GLU A 275 -16.71 -0.66 0.77
N PRO A 276 -17.97 -0.20 0.86
CA PRO A 276 -18.29 1.09 1.48
C PRO A 276 -17.92 1.17 2.97
N LEU A 277 -17.89 0.03 3.66
CA LEU A 277 -17.63 -0.02 5.10
C LEU A 277 -16.18 0.32 5.46
N ILE A 278 -15.25 0.34 4.49
CA ILE A 278 -13.87 0.76 4.75
C ILE A 278 -13.78 2.18 5.31
N HIS A 279 -14.75 3.05 5.02
CA HIS A 279 -14.77 4.44 5.49
C HIS A 279 -14.97 4.57 6.99
N PHE A 280 -15.46 3.51 7.63
CA PHE A 280 -15.59 3.39 9.07
C PHE A 280 -14.46 2.57 9.70
N ALA A 281 -13.48 2.14 8.90
CA ALA A 281 -12.36 1.28 9.32
C ALA A 281 -10.98 1.93 9.12
N LEU A 282 -10.85 2.82 8.13
CA LEU A 282 -9.60 3.49 7.82
C LEU A 282 -9.40 4.73 8.70
N VAL A 283 -8.32 4.74 9.47
CA VAL A 283 -7.97 5.82 10.40
C VAL A 283 -6.84 6.66 9.81
N CYS A 284 -7.04 7.98 9.76
CA CYS A 284 -6.05 8.95 9.28
C CYS A 284 -5.53 9.91 10.36
N GLY A 285 -5.67 9.50 11.64
CA GLY A 285 -5.17 10.25 12.78
C GLY A 285 -6.03 11.44 13.21
N THR A 286 -7.34 11.42 12.97
CA THR A 286 -8.24 12.58 13.22
C THR A 286 -9.28 12.25 14.27
N ARG A 287 -9.61 13.19 15.17
CA ARG A 287 -10.62 13.00 16.24
C ARG A 287 -12.03 12.65 15.74
N SER A 288 -12.47 13.23 14.62
CA SER A 288 -13.77 12.89 14.00
C SER A 288 -13.74 11.61 13.14
N GLY A 289 -12.59 10.94 13.07
CA GLY A 289 -12.43 9.69 12.32
C GLY A 289 -13.03 8.48 13.05
N PRO A 290 -13.03 7.31 12.40
CA PRO A 290 -13.41 6.06 13.05
C PRO A 290 -12.42 5.63 14.13
N ALA A 291 -12.88 4.71 14.99
CA ALA A 291 -12.02 4.05 15.97
C ALA A 291 -11.00 3.14 15.27
N LEU A 292 -9.76 3.16 15.76
CA LEU A 292 -8.70 2.30 15.30
C LEU A 292 -8.96 0.85 15.74
N ARG A 293 -8.92 -0.07 14.77
CA ARG A 293 -9.19 -1.50 14.98
C ARG A 293 -8.27 -2.35 14.11
N CYS A 294 -8.09 -3.60 14.52
CA CYS A 294 -7.38 -4.63 13.78
C CYS A 294 -8.38 -5.64 13.23
N TYR A 295 -8.26 -5.94 11.95
CA TYR A 295 -9.24 -6.75 11.22
C TYR A 295 -8.69 -8.14 10.89
N SER A 296 -9.52 -9.17 10.98
CA SER A 296 -9.19 -10.56 10.71
C SER A 296 -9.89 -11.06 9.44
N PRO A 297 -9.21 -11.86 8.60
CA PRO A 297 -9.83 -12.37 7.37
C PRO A 297 -11.06 -13.24 7.66
N GLY A 298 -11.04 -14.03 8.74
CA GLY A 298 -12.16 -14.92 9.09
C GLY A 298 -13.45 -14.21 9.53
N ASN A 299 -13.38 -12.95 9.99
CA ASN A 299 -14.54 -12.20 10.49
C ASN A 299 -14.70 -10.82 9.85
N ILE A 300 -14.00 -10.54 8.75
CA ILE A 300 -13.85 -9.19 8.19
C ILE A 300 -15.18 -8.46 7.99
N ASP A 301 -16.19 -9.13 7.42
CA ASP A 301 -17.49 -8.49 7.15
C ASP A 301 -18.21 -8.11 8.43
N LYS A 302 -18.17 -8.98 9.46
CA LYS A 302 -18.75 -8.70 10.77
C LYS A 302 -18.01 -7.55 11.46
N GLU A 303 -16.69 -7.57 11.45
CA GLU A 303 -15.85 -6.54 12.08
C GLU A 303 -16.06 -5.16 11.41
N LEU A 304 -16.21 -5.13 10.08
CA LEU A 304 -16.56 -3.92 9.33
C LEU A 304 -17.96 -3.41 9.67
N MET A 305 -18.96 -4.29 9.79
CA MET A 305 -20.30 -3.91 10.24
C MET A 305 -20.27 -3.35 11.67
N ASP A 306 -19.51 -3.97 12.57
CA ASP A 306 -19.37 -3.52 13.94
C ASP A 306 -18.60 -2.20 14.04
N ALA A 307 -17.68 -1.92 13.11
CA ALA A 307 -17.00 -0.63 12.99
C ALA A 307 -17.97 0.47 12.51
N ALA A 308 -18.80 0.16 11.51
CA ALA A 308 -19.84 1.06 11.02
C ALA A 308 -20.86 1.40 12.12
N ARG A 309 -21.38 0.40 12.82
CA ARG A 309 -22.31 0.58 13.95
C ARG A 309 -21.71 1.45 15.04
N ASN A 310 -20.47 1.15 15.44
CA ASN A 310 -19.78 1.93 16.46
C ASN A 310 -19.58 3.39 16.01
N PHE A 311 -19.17 3.61 14.76
CA PHE A 311 -18.97 4.96 14.24
C PHE A 311 -20.27 5.76 14.22
N LEU A 312 -21.35 5.20 13.67
CA LEU A 312 -22.63 5.90 13.54
C LEU A 312 -23.26 6.17 14.91
N ARG A 313 -23.27 5.19 15.82
CA ARG A 313 -23.80 5.34 17.18
C ARG A 313 -23.03 6.38 17.98
N ASN A 314 -21.72 6.49 17.77
CA ASN A 314 -20.86 7.44 18.48
C ASN A 314 -20.77 8.80 17.78
N GLY A 315 -21.91 9.29 17.27
CA GLY A 315 -22.05 10.63 16.68
C GLY A 315 -21.81 10.73 15.18
N GLY A 316 -21.58 9.61 14.47
CA GLY A 316 -21.45 9.61 13.01
C GLY A 316 -22.72 10.09 12.29
N ILE A 317 -23.90 9.85 12.90
CA ILE A 317 -25.19 10.47 12.55
C ILE A 317 -25.91 10.83 13.86
N ILE A 318 -26.52 12.00 13.91
CA ILE A 318 -27.41 12.44 14.99
C ILE A 318 -28.72 12.88 14.37
N VAL A 319 -29.84 12.30 14.80
CA VAL A 319 -31.18 12.63 14.27
C VAL A 319 -31.95 13.41 15.34
N ASP A 320 -32.31 14.65 15.04
CA ASP A 320 -33.24 15.45 15.83
C ASP A 320 -34.65 15.28 15.24
N MET A 321 -35.48 14.48 15.92
CA MET A 321 -36.85 14.19 15.50
C MET A 321 -37.78 15.41 15.56
N ASN A 322 -37.54 16.34 16.49
CA ASN A 322 -38.38 17.53 16.67
C ASN A 322 -38.09 18.55 15.59
N ALA A 323 -36.81 18.83 15.34
CA ALA A 323 -36.37 19.73 14.29
C ALA A 323 -36.44 19.09 12.89
N LYS A 324 -36.58 17.76 12.81
CA LYS A 324 -36.49 16.95 11.59
C LYS A 324 -35.17 17.19 10.85
N VAL A 325 -34.08 17.20 11.62
CA VAL A 325 -32.73 17.44 11.11
C VAL A 325 -31.84 16.22 11.36
N ALA A 326 -31.21 15.69 10.31
CA ALA A 326 -30.13 14.71 10.45
C ALA A 326 -28.78 15.40 10.28
N SER A 327 -27.95 15.32 11.32
CA SER A 327 -26.57 15.79 11.31
C SER A 327 -25.62 14.64 11.03
N ALA A 328 -25.07 14.55 9.83
CA ALA A 328 -24.21 13.45 9.38
C ALA A 328 -22.72 13.83 9.33
N SER A 329 -21.84 12.86 9.54
CA SER A 329 -20.39 13.06 9.38
C SER A 329 -20.01 13.46 7.95
N LYS A 330 -18.97 14.28 7.79
CA LYS A 330 -18.42 14.63 6.47
C LYS A 330 -17.89 13.42 5.69
N ILE A 331 -17.61 12.29 6.34
CA ILE A 331 -17.24 11.03 5.66
C ILE A 331 -18.34 10.59 4.68
N LEU A 332 -19.60 10.62 5.13
CA LEU A 332 -20.77 10.31 4.31
C LEU A 332 -20.96 11.32 3.16
N LYS A 333 -20.50 12.57 3.34
CA LYS A 333 -20.50 13.60 2.29
C LYS A 333 -19.43 13.35 1.22
N TRP A 334 -18.17 13.18 1.66
CA TRP A 334 -17.02 13.09 0.77
C TRP A 334 -17.05 11.82 -0.08
N PHE A 335 -17.54 10.72 0.50
CA PHE A 335 -17.60 9.42 -0.15
C PHE A 335 -19.04 9.00 -0.48
N ASN A 336 -19.95 9.97 -0.67
CA ASN A 336 -21.37 9.71 -0.94
C ASN A 336 -21.61 8.67 -2.05
N VAL A 337 -20.81 8.72 -3.13
CA VAL A 337 -20.88 7.80 -4.27
C VAL A 337 -20.70 6.32 -3.92
N ASP A 338 -20.08 6.02 -2.78
CA ASP A 338 -19.90 4.65 -2.31
C ASP A 338 -21.11 4.16 -1.50
N PHE A 339 -21.96 5.06 -1.00
CA PHE A 339 -23.13 4.72 -0.17
C PHE A 339 -24.46 4.85 -0.93
N GLY A 340 -24.56 5.78 -1.89
CA GLY A 340 -25.79 6.03 -2.64
C GLY A 340 -25.68 7.15 -3.68
N LYS A 341 -26.66 7.25 -4.57
CA LYS A 341 -26.70 8.24 -5.67
C LYS A 341 -27.09 9.64 -5.22
N ASN A 342 -27.77 9.74 -4.09
CA ASN A 342 -28.26 10.98 -3.51
C ASN A 342 -28.24 10.89 -1.98
N GLU A 343 -28.48 12.01 -1.32
CA GLU A 343 -28.42 12.13 0.14
C GLU A 343 -29.39 11.20 0.87
N VAL A 344 -30.57 10.94 0.30
CA VAL A 344 -31.56 10.00 0.85
C VAL A 344 -31.03 8.57 0.81
N GLU A 345 -30.45 8.13 -0.31
CA GLU A 345 -29.85 6.79 -0.41
C GLU A 345 -28.64 6.63 0.53
N VAL A 346 -27.82 7.66 0.70
CA VAL A 346 -26.70 7.65 1.66
C VAL A 346 -27.22 7.44 3.09
N LEU A 347 -28.27 8.15 3.50
CA LEU A 347 -28.84 8.00 4.84
C LEU A 347 -29.60 6.68 5.03
N LYS A 348 -30.29 6.19 3.99
CA LYS A 348 -30.87 4.83 3.99
C LYS A 348 -29.79 3.75 4.11
N HIS A 349 -28.64 3.94 3.48
CA HIS A 349 -27.53 3.02 3.64
C HIS A 349 -27.00 3.04 5.08
N ALA A 350 -26.81 4.24 5.64
CA ALA A 350 -26.33 4.40 7.01
C ALA A 350 -27.32 3.86 8.05
N SER A 351 -28.64 3.94 7.81
CA SER A 351 -29.66 3.43 8.74
C SER A 351 -29.56 1.92 8.96
N ASN A 352 -28.97 1.16 8.03
CA ASN A 352 -28.72 -0.28 8.20
C ASN A 352 -27.78 -0.61 9.37
N TYR A 353 -27.02 0.37 9.86
CA TYR A 353 -26.05 0.20 10.94
C TYR A 353 -26.40 1.04 12.18
N LEU A 354 -27.61 1.60 12.24
CA LEU A 354 -28.16 2.22 13.45
C LEU A 354 -28.88 1.17 14.32
N GLU A 355 -29.16 1.54 15.57
CA GLU A 355 -30.07 0.75 16.40
C GLU A 355 -31.47 0.72 15.77
N PRO A 356 -32.27 -0.35 15.95
CA PRO A 356 -33.55 -0.52 15.26
C PRO A 356 -34.50 0.68 15.38
N ALA A 357 -34.60 1.26 16.58
CA ALA A 357 -35.47 2.42 16.84
C ALA A 357 -35.03 3.68 16.07
N ASP A 358 -33.72 3.98 16.06
CA ASP A 358 -33.18 5.12 15.33
C ASP A 358 -33.25 4.91 13.81
N SER A 359 -33.08 3.66 13.36
CA SER A 359 -33.19 3.27 11.97
C SER A 359 -34.61 3.49 11.43
N GLU A 360 -35.63 2.98 12.15
CA GLU A 360 -37.05 3.16 11.80
C GLU A 360 -37.43 4.65 11.77
N ALA A 361 -37.06 5.38 12.81
CA ALA A 361 -37.31 6.82 12.91
C ALA A 361 -36.67 7.62 11.75
N LEU A 362 -35.43 7.30 11.39
CA LEU A 362 -34.75 7.93 10.26
C LEU A 362 -35.41 7.58 8.92
N LEU A 363 -35.77 6.31 8.72
CA LEU A 363 -36.42 5.85 7.48
C LEU A 363 -37.80 6.50 7.29
N ASP A 364 -38.57 6.67 8.35
CA ASP A 364 -39.86 7.36 8.31
C ASP A 364 -39.72 8.83 7.93
N LEU A 365 -38.74 9.54 8.49
CA LEU A 365 -38.48 10.93 8.13
C LEU A 365 -38.02 11.07 6.67
N LEU A 366 -37.23 10.12 6.18
CA LEU A 366 -36.77 10.07 4.79
C LEU A 366 -37.93 9.78 3.82
N ALA A 367 -38.84 8.87 4.16
CA ALA A 367 -39.99 8.52 3.33
C ALA A 367 -40.95 9.70 3.15
N ASN A 368 -41.16 10.49 4.21
CA ASN A 368 -42.05 11.64 4.18
C ASN A 368 -41.42 12.91 3.59
N SER A 369 -40.16 12.86 3.15
CA SER A 369 -39.39 14.02 2.62
C SER A 369 -39.34 15.22 3.58
N GLN A 370 -39.41 14.98 4.88
CA GLN A 370 -39.44 16.03 5.90
C GLN A 370 -38.06 16.28 6.53
N LEU A 371 -37.07 15.46 6.19
CA LEU A 371 -35.75 15.49 6.79
C LEU A 371 -34.84 16.51 6.09
N LYS A 372 -34.35 17.49 6.85
CA LYS A 372 -33.24 18.34 6.41
C LYS A 372 -31.92 17.69 6.84
N VAL A 373 -30.99 17.52 5.91
CA VAL A 373 -29.67 16.98 6.23
C VAL A 373 -28.66 18.10 6.32
N ILE A 374 -27.85 18.05 7.38
CA ILE A 374 -26.69 18.93 7.55
C ILE A 374 -25.46 18.09 7.81
N TYR A 375 -24.30 18.58 7.41
CA TYR A 375 -23.04 17.90 7.66
C TYR A 375 -22.28 18.56 8.79
N GLN A 376 -21.90 17.74 9.78
CA GLN A 376 -21.19 18.17 10.98
C GLN A 376 -19.84 18.80 10.63
N GLN A 377 -19.30 19.65 11.52
CA GLN A 377 -17.89 20.02 11.42
C GLN A 377 -17.01 18.80 11.67
N TYR A 378 -15.88 18.72 10.96
CA TYR A 378 -14.97 17.59 11.08
C TYR A 378 -13.74 18.06 11.84
N ASP A 379 -13.54 17.50 13.02
CA ASP A 379 -12.40 17.76 13.88
C ASP A 379 -11.17 17.04 13.33
N TRP A 380 -10.29 17.84 12.73
CA TRP A 380 -9.05 17.39 12.10
C TRP A 380 -7.89 17.28 13.08
N SER A 381 -8.06 17.62 14.36
CA SER A 381 -6.97 17.50 15.33
C SER A 381 -6.59 16.03 15.55
N LEU A 382 -5.34 15.83 16.00
CA LEU A 382 -4.77 14.51 16.20
C LEU A 382 -5.57 13.76 17.27
N ASN A 383 -5.83 12.48 17.04
CA ASN A 383 -6.52 11.61 17.99
C ASN A 383 -5.55 11.01 19.01
N CYS A 384 -4.78 11.88 19.66
CA CYS A 384 -3.81 11.55 20.69
C CYS A 384 -4.22 12.10 22.05
#